data_AF-A0A5C5VMJ9-F1
#
_entry.id   AF-A0A5C5VMJ9-F1
#
_cell.length_a   1.000
_cell.length_b   1.000
_cell.length_c   1.000
_cell.angle_alpha   90.00
_cell.angle_beta   90.00
_cell.angle_gamma   90.00
#
_symmetry.space_group_name_H-M   'P 1'
#
loop_
_entity.id
_entity.type
_entity.pdbx_description
1 polymer ?
#
loop_
_entity_poly.entity_id
_entity_poly.type
_entity_poly.pdbx_seq_one_letter_code
_entity_poly.pdbx_strand_id
1 'polypeptide(L)'
;MTDGASNTLAVIETPEADAVIWTRPDDFEVDLTFPMQSLLPGPGDGINVAQYDGSVQYMVREQLTDQILKGLLTHAGGEVVELRK
;
A
#
# COMPACT_ATOMS: atom_id res chain seq x y z
N MET A 1 0.62 15.02 -9.72
CA MET A 1 -0.12 13.98 -8.99
C MET A 1 -1.55 14.45 -8.87
N THR A 2 -2.49 13.74 -9.49
CA THR A 2 -3.89 14.21 -9.64
C THR A 2 -4.68 13.98 -8.35
N ASP A 3 -4.35 12.90 -7.63
CA ASP A 3 -5.02 12.52 -6.37
C ASP A 3 -4.41 13.19 -5.12
N GLY A 4 -3.28 13.89 -5.27
CA GLY A 4 -2.58 14.62 -4.21
C GLY A 4 -1.55 13.77 -3.45
N ALA A 5 -0.53 14.42 -2.88
CA ALA A 5 0.59 13.74 -2.19
C ALA A 5 0.15 12.98 -0.91
N SER A 6 -0.95 13.39 -0.29
CA SER A 6 -1.55 12.73 0.89
C SER A 6 -2.45 11.54 0.55
N ASN A 7 -2.69 11.24 -0.73
CA ASN A 7 -3.51 10.08 -1.13
C ASN A 7 -2.73 9.07 -1.97
N THR A 8 -1.45 9.32 -2.21
CA THR A 8 -0.56 8.40 -2.92
C THR A 8 0.44 7.82 -1.93
N LEU A 9 0.56 6.50 -1.89
CA LEU A 9 1.53 5.81 -1.05
C LEU A 9 2.93 5.92 -1.66
N ALA A 10 3.91 6.28 -0.84
CA ALA A 10 5.32 6.36 -1.22
C ALA A 10 6.11 5.14 -0.70
N VAL A 11 5.77 4.67 0.51
CA VAL A 11 6.42 3.52 1.15
C VAL A 11 5.37 2.62 1.76
N ILE A 12 5.53 1.31 1.55
CA ILE A 12 4.69 0.26 2.11
C ILE A 12 5.57 -0.88 2.58
N GLU A 13 5.14 -1.56 3.64
CA GLU A 13 5.76 -2.79 4.11
C GLU A 13 5.48 -3.93 3.11
N THR A 14 6.52 -4.68 2.76
CA THR A 14 6.40 -5.88 1.91
C THR A 14 6.32 -7.15 2.77
N PRO A 15 5.74 -8.24 2.24
CA PRO A 15 5.72 -9.52 2.95
C PRO A 15 7.14 -10.02 3.25
N GLU A 16 7.30 -10.78 4.34
CA GLU A 16 8.58 -11.40 4.71
C GLU A 16 9.14 -12.31 3.60
N ALA A 17 8.26 -12.99 2.87
CA ALA A 17 8.63 -13.86 1.76
C ALA A 17 9.32 -13.11 0.60
N ASP A 18 9.01 -11.82 0.45
CA ASP A 18 9.55 -10.94 -0.59
C ASP A 18 10.64 -10.01 -0.04
N ALA A 19 11.11 -10.24 1.19
CA ALA A 19 12.16 -9.46 1.81
C ALA A 19 13.50 -9.67 1.08
N VAL A 20 14.02 -8.59 0.48
CA VAL A 20 15.30 -8.60 -0.23
C VAL A 20 16.47 -8.31 0.71
N ILE A 21 17.66 -8.80 0.34
CA ILE A 21 18.88 -8.53 1.09
C ILE A 21 19.18 -7.03 1.02
N TRP A 22 19.29 -6.35 2.16
CA TRP A 22 19.56 -4.91 2.21
C TRP A 22 20.75 -4.44 1.34
N THR A 23 21.84 -5.20 1.30
CA THR A 23 23.04 -4.85 0.52
C THR A 23 22.87 -5.06 -0.99
N ARG A 24 21.75 -5.61 -1.43
CA ARG A 24 21.39 -5.84 -2.83
C ARG A 24 19.88 -5.61 -2.98
N PRO A 25 19.45 -4.35 -3.14
CA PRO A 25 18.05 -4.07 -3.43
C PRO A 25 17.65 -4.80 -4.71
N ASP A 26 16.43 -5.32 -4.71
CA ASP A 26 15.78 -5.91 -5.88
C ASP A 26 14.44 -5.19 -6.09
N ASP A 27 13.91 -5.29 -7.30
CA ASP A 27 12.62 -4.70 -7.63
C ASP A 27 11.49 -5.55 -7.03
N PHE A 28 10.47 -4.88 -6.51
CA PHE A 28 9.24 -5.52 -6.02
C PHE A 28 8.08 -5.14 -6.94
N GLU A 29 7.49 -6.14 -7.59
CA GLU A 29 6.31 -5.95 -8.44
C GLU A 29 5.04 -6.32 -7.65
N VAL A 30 4.11 -5.36 -7.56
CA VAL A 30 2.80 -5.59 -6.94
C VAL A 30 1.83 -6.13 -7.99
N ASP A 31 1.15 -7.25 -7.67
CA ASP A 31 0.01 -7.69 -8.49
C ASP A 31 -1.19 -6.77 -8.25
N LEU A 32 -1.42 -5.85 -9.19
CA LEU A 32 -2.55 -4.91 -9.16
C LEU A 32 -3.92 -5.58 -9.35
N THR A 33 -3.96 -6.86 -9.70
CA THR A 33 -5.20 -7.66 -9.75
C THR A 33 -5.64 -8.08 -8.35
N PHE A 34 -4.67 -8.44 -7.49
CA PHE A 34 -4.90 -8.92 -6.13
C PHE A 34 -3.92 -8.27 -5.12
N PRO A 35 -3.95 -6.93 -4.99
CA PRO A 35 -2.96 -6.21 -4.19
C PRO A 35 -3.01 -6.56 -2.70
N MET A 36 -4.16 -6.97 -2.15
CA MET A 36 -4.24 -7.47 -0.76
C MET A 36 -3.40 -8.72 -0.57
N GLN A 37 -3.41 -9.65 -1.52
CA GLN A 37 -2.62 -10.87 -1.43
C GLN A 37 -1.13 -10.60 -1.63
N SER A 38 -0.79 -9.64 -2.50
CA SER A 38 0.60 -9.27 -2.80
C SER A 38 1.28 -8.49 -1.67
N LEU A 39 0.56 -7.62 -0.95
CA LEU A 39 1.14 -6.75 0.08
C LEU A 39 0.86 -7.23 1.51
N LEU A 40 -0.26 -7.91 1.72
CA LEU A 40 -0.76 -8.34 3.04
C LEU A 40 -1.16 -9.84 3.03
N PRO A 41 -0.25 -10.77 2.67
CA PRO A 41 -0.56 -12.19 2.66
C PRO A 41 -0.68 -12.73 4.09
N GLY A 42 -1.92 -12.81 4.60
CA GLY A 42 -2.23 -13.48 5.86
C GLY A 42 -3.16 -12.69 6.79
N PRO A 43 -3.36 -13.20 8.02
CA PRO A 43 -4.28 -12.63 9.01
C PRO A 43 -3.63 -11.51 9.85
N GLY A 44 -2.72 -10.71 9.30
CA GLY A 44 -2.07 -9.62 10.03
C GLY A 44 -3.05 -8.50 10.42
N ASP A 45 -2.71 -7.72 11.45
CA ASP A 45 -3.58 -6.67 11.98
C ASP A 45 -3.66 -5.41 11.08
N GLY A 46 -2.71 -5.25 10.14
CA GLY A 46 -2.59 -4.06 9.31
C GLY A 46 -1.15 -3.82 8.84
N ILE A 47 -0.91 -2.63 8.28
CA ILE A 47 0.41 -2.19 7.76
C ILE A 47 0.65 -0.72 8.09
N ASN A 48 1.92 -0.36 8.29
CA ASN A 48 2.32 1.04 8.23
C ASN A 48 2.56 1.44 6.78
N VAL A 49 2.05 2.62 6.43
CA VAL A 49 2.29 3.21 5.13
C VAL A 49 2.73 4.65 5.29
N ALA A 50 3.66 5.07 4.44
CA ALA A 50 4.04 6.47 4.31
C ALA A 50 3.49 7.04 3.01
N GLN A 51 2.88 8.21 3.10
CA GLN A 51 2.37 8.96 1.96
C GLN A 51 3.47 9.83 1.36
N TYR A 52 3.27 10.31 0.14
CA TYR A 52 4.21 11.23 -0.52
C TYR A 52 4.36 12.57 0.20
N ASP A 53 3.43 12.94 1.08
CA ASP A 53 3.55 14.13 1.94
C ASP A 53 4.41 13.90 3.21
N GLY A 54 4.90 12.68 3.43
CA GLY A 54 5.72 12.29 4.57
C GLY A 54 4.93 11.93 5.83
N SER A 55 3.60 11.98 5.79
CA SER A 55 2.77 11.46 6.87
C SER A 55 2.79 9.93 6.88
N VAL A 56 2.81 9.36 8.09
CA VAL A 56 2.77 7.91 8.30
C VAL A 56 1.45 7.56 8.97
N GLN A 57 0.76 6.58 8.43
CA GLN A 57 -0.52 6.10 8.95
C GLN A 57 -0.48 4.58 9.08
N TYR A 58 -1.09 4.08 10.14
CA TYR A 58 -1.34 2.65 10.29
C TYR A 58 -2.71 2.33 9.69
N MET A 59 -2.74 1.47 8.68
CA MET A 59 -3.98 1.03 8.02
C MET A 59 -4.37 -0.35 8.54
N VAL A 60 -5.55 -0.43 9.13
CA VAL A 60 -6.11 -1.65 9.71
C VAL A 60 -6.58 -2.57 8.59
N ARG A 61 -6.22 -3.86 8.63
CA ARG A 61 -6.47 -4.81 7.54
C ARG A 61 -7.96 -4.91 7.17
N GLU A 62 -8.86 -4.87 8.14
CA GLU A 62 -10.31 -4.95 7.95
C GLU A 62 -10.88 -3.77 7.14
N GLN A 63 -10.16 -2.65 7.10
CA GLN A 63 -10.55 -1.46 6.33
C GLN A 63 -9.99 -1.49 4.90
N LEU A 64 -9.08 -2.42 4.59
CA LEU A 64 -8.42 -2.53 3.30
C LEU A 64 -9.14 -3.52 2.39
N THR A 65 -9.28 -3.13 1.14
CA THR A 65 -9.80 -3.96 0.04
C THR A 65 -8.89 -3.82 -1.17
N ASP A 66 -8.96 -4.76 -2.11
CA ASP A 66 -8.16 -4.68 -3.32
C ASP A 66 -8.39 -3.38 -4.10
N GLN A 67 -9.63 -2.89 -4.10
CA GLN A 67 -9.98 -1.62 -4.74
C GLN A 67 -9.34 -0.42 -4.02
N ILE A 68 -9.39 -0.38 -2.69
CA ILE A 68 -8.76 0.69 -1.89
C ILE A 68 -7.25 0.73 -2.13
N LEU A 69 -6.59 -0.43 -2.05
CA LEU A 69 -5.14 -0.50 -2.27
C LEU A 69 -4.76 -0.10 -3.70
N LYS A 70 -5.54 -0.54 -4.69
CA LYS A 70 -5.30 -0.15 -6.08
C LYS A 70 -5.43 1.36 -6.29
N GLY A 71 -6.42 2.00 -5.68
CA GLY A 71 -6.57 3.45 -5.68
C GLY A 71 -5.35 4.15 -5.06
N LEU A 72 -4.91 3.68 -3.89
CA LEU A 72 -3.77 4.27 -3.16
C LEU A 72 -2.40 4.09 -3.83
N LEU A 73 -2.22 3.00 -4.59
CA LEU A 73 -0.99 2.69 -5.33
C LEU A 73 -0.90 3.44 -6.67
N THR A 74 -2.02 3.94 -7.20
CA THR A 74 -2.05 4.64 -8.49
C THR A 74 -2.12 6.16 -8.29
N HIS A 75 -1.25 6.91 -8.94
CA HIS A 75 -1.09 8.36 -8.72
C HIS A 75 -2.13 9.25 -9.47
N ALA A 76 -3.03 8.64 -10.22
CA ALA A 76 -3.99 9.29 -11.12
C ALA A 76 -5.31 8.49 -11.26
N GLY A 77 -5.69 7.74 -10.22
CA GLY A 77 -6.90 6.92 -10.22
C GLY A 77 -8.19 7.73 -10.12
N GLY A 78 -8.16 8.90 -9.47
CA GLY A 78 -9.36 9.71 -9.23
C GLY A 78 -10.41 9.03 -8.35
N GLU A 79 -10.03 7.94 -7.68
CA GLU A 79 -10.92 7.11 -6.86
C GLU A 79 -11.09 7.73 -5.47
N VAL A 80 -12.33 7.81 -4.98
CA VAL A 80 -12.61 8.26 -3.61
C VAL A 80 -12.33 7.09 -2.66
N VAL A 81 -11.20 7.16 -1.96
CA VAL A 81 -10.84 6.17 -0.93
C VAL A 81 -11.38 6.65 0.43
N GLU A 82 -12.45 6.02 0.92
CA GLU A 82 -12.94 6.23 2.28
C GLU A 82 -12.46 5.10 3.22
N LEU A 83 -11.52 5.44 4.11
CA LEU A 83 -11.17 4.58 5.23
C LEU A 83 -12.27 4.69 6.30
N ARG A 84 -12.99 3.59 6.56
CA ARG A 84 -13.98 3.56 7.65
C ARG A 84 -13.25 3.58 8.99
N LYS A 85 -13.39 4.69 9.72
CA LYS A 85 -12.74 4.93 11.02
C LYS A 85 -13.22 3.98 12.12
#